data_AF-A0A532CMZ4-F1
#
_entry.id   AF-A0A532CMZ4-F1
#
_cell.length_a   1.000
_cell.length_b   1.000
_cell.length_c   1.000
_cell.angle_alpha   90.00
_cell.angle_beta   90.00
_cell.angle_gamma   90.00
#
_symmetry.space_group_name_H-M   'P 1'
#
loop_
_entity.id
_entity.type
_entity.pdbx_description
1 polymer ?
#
loop_
_entity_poly.entity_id
_entity_poly.type
_entity_poly.pdbx_seq_one_letter_code
_entity_poly.pdbx_strand_id
1 'polypeptide(L)'
;MKQGLAVGVAGLFGFVFLGLVALTGPATAVAHSVTFDFTGTFVAADPHSLGGIFTVPIASYPASRISGSFTFNGETADSNGSGTIGQYDETIQSLSFSVTKPITGDAYQFGLDLSGSSGRPAQNSIAVNADSTAVNQSYVLSASVRNLVPNGPILDGIEHNAVAFFINLLKPNGSVFSTDALPETPPALSPFSLYNNLANRDGQFRLVFASSDGDHTIIGNLTSLTVSAVPVPAAVYLFGTGLIGLAAMARRRMSTVSPVSAQIPLSDAGQRTPWVTR
;
A
#
# COMPACT_ATOMS: atom_id res chain seq x y z
N MET A 1 -51.73 -16.30 -59.45
CA MET A 1 -50.35 -16.14 -58.92
C MET A 1 -50.42 -15.56 -57.52
N LYS A 2 -49.62 -16.10 -56.59
CA LYS A 2 -49.51 -15.79 -55.15
C LYS A 2 -50.65 -16.34 -54.27
N GLN A 3 -50.42 -16.95 -53.11
CA GLN A 3 -49.24 -17.41 -52.38
C GLN A 3 -49.76 -18.37 -51.29
N GLY A 4 -49.03 -19.45 -51.00
CA GLY A 4 -49.35 -20.39 -49.93
C GLY A 4 -48.64 -20.06 -48.61
N LEU A 5 -49.22 -20.61 -47.53
CA LEU A 5 -48.61 -21.28 -46.37
C LEU A 5 -47.44 -20.59 -45.61
N ALA A 6 -47.59 -20.42 -44.29
CA ALA A 6 -46.86 -21.23 -43.31
C ALA A 6 -47.23 -20.91 -41.85
N VAL A 7 -47.21 -21.98 -41.06
CA VAL A 7 -47.52 -22.15 -39.64
C VAL A 7 -46.36 -21.67 -38.76
N GLY A 8 -46.69 -21.27 -37.53
CA GLY A 8 -45.76 -20.66 -36.58
C GLY A 8 -44.75 -21.58 -35.90
N VAL A 9 -43.79 -20.93 -35.23
CA VAL A 9 -43.01 -21.48 -34.12
C VAL A 9 -42.86 -20.37 -33.09
N ALA A 10 -43.38 -20.65 -31.89
CA ALA A 10 -43.25 -19.84 -30.69
C ALA A 10 -41.97 -20.24 -29.95
N GLY A 11 -41.36 -19.25 -29.28
CA GLY A 11 -40.54 -19.45 -28.09
C GLY A 11 -39.04 -19.67 -28.32
N LEU A 12 -38.25 -19.12 -27.40
CA LEU A 12 -36.83 -19.39 -27.15
C LEU A 12 -35.79 -18.49 -27.84
N PHE A 13 -35.92 -17.15 -27.74
CA PHE A 13 -34.80 -16.23 -28.01
C PHE A 13 -34.74 -15.03 -27.05
N GLY A 14 -34.96 -15.26 -25.76
CA GLY A 14 -34.61 -14.30 -24.70
C GLY A 14 -33.93 -15.08 -23.57
N PHE A 15 -32.82 -14.58 -23.03
CA PHE A 15 -31.97 -15.16 -21.97
C PHE A 15 -30.74 -16.00 -22.39
N VAL A 16 -29.94 -15.55 -23.36
CA VAL A 16 -28.54 -16.03 -23.50
C VAL A 16 -27.49 -14.91 -23.41
N PHE A 17 -27.90 -13.65 -23.18
CA PHE A 17 -26.98 -12.52 -23.06
C PHE A 17 -26.77 -12.09 -21.60
N LEU A 18 -26.25 -12.96 -20.73
CA LEU A 18 -25.64 -12.52 -19.47
C LEU A 18 -24.82 -13.66 -18.86
N GLY A 19 -23.48 -13.55 -18.91
CA GLY A 19 -22.60 -14.29 -18.00
C GLY A 19 -21.50 -15.16 -18.60
N LEU A 20 -21.04 -14.92 -19.83
CA LEU A 20 -19.80 -15.53 -20.32
C LEU A 20 -18.94 -14.52 -21.08
N VAL A 21 -18.43 -13.53 -20.34
CA VAL A 21 -17.32 -12.68 -20.81
C VAL A 21 -16.34 -12.54 -19.64
N ALA A 22 -15.06 -12.75 -19.94
CA ALA A 22 -13.86 -12.65 -19.10
C ALA A 22 -13.42 -13.92 -18.35
N LEU A 23 -12.80 -14.87 -19.06
CA LEU A 23 -11.98 -15.92 -18.43
C LEU A 23 -10.76 -16.37 -19.27
N THR A 24 -10.24 -15.51 -20.16
CA THR A 24 -9.02 -15.82 -20.94
C THR A 24 -8.13 -14.59 -21.18
N GLY A 25 -8.09 -13.65 -20.24
CA GLY A 25 -6.95 -12.73 -20.15
C GLY A 25 -5.90 -13.35 -19.24
N PRO A 26 -4.59 -13.30 -19.54
CA PRO A 26 -3.61 -13.53 -18.49
C PRO A 26 -3.96 -12.57 -17.35
N ALA A 27 -4.08 -13.09 -16.13
CA ALA A 27 -4.01 -12.23 -14.96
C ALA A 27 -2.65 -11.55 -15.05
N THR A 28 -2.62 -10.33 -15.60
CA THR A 28 -1.45 -9.47 -15.52
C THR A 28 -1.15 -9.37 -14.03
N ALA A 29 0.03 -9.85 -13.64
CA ALA A 29 0.51 -9.81 -12.27
C ALA A 29 0.13 -8.45 -11.69
N VAL A 30 -0.69 -8.45 -10.64
CA VAL A 30 -0.94 -7.24 -9.88
C VAL A 30 0.40 -6.95 -9.24
N ALA A 31 1.08 -5.88 -9.68
CA ALA A 31 2.36 -5.48 -9.11
C ALA A 31 2.25 -5.50 -7.58
N HIS A 32 3.14 -6.26 -6.93
CA HIS A 32 3.14 -6.38 -5.48
C HIS A 32 3.70 -5.09 -4.87
N SER A 33 2.83 -4.11 -4.66
CA SER A 33 3.17 -2.82 -4.06
C SER A 33 3.09 -2.89 -2.54
N VAL A 34 4.16 -2.52 -1.86
CA VAL A 34 4.23 -2.40 -0.41
C VAL A 34 4.23 -0.92 -0.04
N THR A 35 3.37 -0.52 0.91
CA THR A 35 3.25 0.88 1.33
C THR A 35 3.53 1.02 2.82
N PHE A 36 4.45 1.92 3.18
CA PHE A 36 4.73 2.28 4.57
C PHE A 36 4.32 3.72 4.86
N ASP A 37 3.63 3.90 5.98
CA ASP A 37 3.34 5.19 6.59
C ASP A 37 4.42 5.50 7.62
N PHE A 38 4.84 6.76 7.68
CA PHE A 38 5.85 7.21 8.62
C PHE A 38 5.48 8.53 9.29
N THR A 39 5.93 8.69 10.53
CA THR A 39 5.89 9.97 11.25
C THR A 39 7.22 10.20 11.97
N GLY A 40 7.58 11.45 12.19
CA GLY A 40 8.80 11.79 12.92
C GLY A 40 8.85 13.23 13.39
N THR A 41 9.96 13.57 14.04
CA THR A 41 10.26 14.91 14.52
C THR A 41 11.68 15.31 14.14
N PHE A 42 11.87 16.57 13.76
CA PHE A 42 13.21 17.11 13.52
C PHE A 42 13.98 17.27 14.83
N VAL A 43 15.28 17.03 14.79
CA VAL A 43 16.16 17.00 15.98
C VAL A 43 17.47 17.75 15.78
N ALA A 44 17.87 17.95 14.53
CA ALA A 44 19.01 18.78 14.18
C ALA A 44 18.79 19.36 12.79
N ALA A 45 19.52 20.41 12.52
CA ALA A 45 19.63 20.99 11.20
C ALA A 45 21.08 21.48 11.04
N ASP A 46 21.58 21.56 9.82
CA ASP A 46 22.93 22.07 9.55
C ASP A 46 23.12 23.42 10.28
N PRO A 47 24.28 23.73 10.88
CA PRO A 47 24.54 25.03 11.51
C PRO A 47 24.31 26.26 10.60
N HIS A 48 24.21 26.11 9.28
CA HIS A 48 23.78 27.18 8.35
C HIS A 48 22.31 27.09 7.92
N SER A 49 21.56 26.11 8.41
CA SER A 49 20.21 25.81 7.94
C SER A 49 19.14 26.74 8.48
N LEU A 50 18.12 26.95 7.65
CA LEU A 50 16.67 27.22 7.81
C LEU A 50 16.05 27.49 9.20
N GLY A 51 16.81 28.01 10.16
CA GLY A 51 16.45 28.29 11.54
C GLY A 51 15.35 29.34 11.58
N GLY A 52 14.10 28.89 11.53
CA GLY A 52 12.92 29.74 11.45
C GLY A 52 11.78 29.12 10.64
N ILE A 53 12.09 28.33 9.61
CA ILE A 53 11.07 27.63 8.80
C ILE A 53 10.67 26.32 9.47
N PHE A 54 11.67 25.56 9.92
CA PHE A 54 11.50 24.30 10.62
C PHE A 54 12.14 24.45 12.00
N THR A 55 11.35 24.20 13.02
CA THR A 55 11.81 24.29 14.40
C THR A 55 12.46 22.97 14.81
N VAL A 56 13.75 23.03 15.09
CA VAL A 56 14.47 22.04 15.88
C VAL A 56 14.15 22.30 17.36
N PRO A 57 13.97 21.27 18.20
CA PRO A 57 13.60 21.50 19.60
C PRO A 57 14.68 22.31 20.31
N ILE A 58 14.31 23.51 20.74
CA ILE A 58 15.02 24.32 21.74
C ILE A 58 14.06 24.55 22.91
N ALA A 59 14.57 24.94 24.08
CA ALA A 59 13.82 24.97 25.34
C ALA A 59 12.43 25.65 25.30
N SER A 60 12.19 26.54 24.33
CA SER A 60 10.97 27.33 24.19
C SER A 60 10.04 26.95 23.03
N TYR A 61 10.42 26.00 22.15
CA TYR A 61 9.62 25.68 20.95
C TYR A 61 9.55 24.17 20.66
N PRO A 62 8.36 23.62 20.33
CA PRO A 62 8.24 22.22 19.94
C PRO A 62 8.96 21.96 18.62
N ALA A 63 9.38 20.71 18.40
CA ALA A 63 9.93 20.28 17.12
C ALA A 63 8.86 20.30 16.01
N SER A 64 9.26 20.65 14.78
CA SER A 64 8.43 20.41 13.60
C SER A 64 8.21 18.90 13.40
N ARG A 65 7.05 18.54 12.86
CA ARG A 65 6.65 17.14 12.66
C ARG A 65 6.63 16.80 11.18
N ILE A 66 7.09 15.61 10.84
CA ILE A 66 6.94 15.03 9.51
C ILE A 66 5.92 13.89 9.57
N SER A 67 5.08 13.79 8.55
CA SER A 67 4.17 12.66 8.35
C SER A 67 3.98 12.41 6.86
N GLY A 68 4.01 11.15 6.45
CA GLY A 68 3.84 10.81 5.05
C GLY A 68 3.80 9.31 4.81
N SER A 69 3.86 8.95 3.55
CA SER A 69 3.91 7.56 3.12
C SER A 69 4.78 7.39 1.89
N PHE A 70 5.31 6.19 1.71
CA PHE A 70 5.96 5.76 0.48
C PHE A 70 5.52 4.36 0.09
N THR A 71 5.47 4.13 -1.21
CA THR A 71 5.13 2.85 -1.82
C THR A 71 6.27 2.41 -2.72
N PHE A 72 6.63 1.15 -2.64
CA PHE A 72 7.65 0.55 -3.51
C PHE A 72 7.19 -0.79 -4.08
N ASN A 73 7.82 -1.21 -5.16
CA ASN A 73 7.58 -2.52 -5.77
C ASN A 73 8.37 -3.59 -5.00
N GLY A 74 7.66 -4.44 -4.24
CA GLY A 74 8.26 -5.54 -3.46
C GLY A 74 8.88 -6.65 -4.32
N GLU A 75 8.61 -6.67 -5.63
CA GLU A 75 9.20 -7.60 -6.58
C GLU A 75 10.40 -7.01 -7.33
N THR A 76 10.86 -5.81 -6.97
CA THR A 76 12.04 -5.22 -7.62
C THR A 76 13.23 -6.16 -7.43
N ALA A 77 13.88 -6.49 -8.55
CA ALA A 77 15.04 -7.37 -8.52
C ALA A 77 16.19 -6.68 -7.79
N ASP A 78 16.93 -7.46 -7.01
CA ASP A 78 18.18 -7.02 -6.43
C ASP A 78 19.20 -6.77 -7.54
N SER A 79 19.65 -5.52 -7.68
CA SER A 79 20.69 -5.15 -8.65
C SER A 79 22.07 -5.57 -8.19
N ASN A 80 22.21 -5.93 -6.90
CA ASN A 80 23.43 -6.49 -6.34
C ASN A 80 23.28 -8.00 -6.11
N GLY A 81 24.23 -8.79 -6.63
CA GLY A 81 24.24 -10.24 -6.44
C GLY A 81 24.80 -10.69 -5.09
N SER A 82 25.20 -9.78 -4.19
CA SER A 82 25.73 -10.13 -2.87
C SER A 82 24.59 -10.54 -1.93
N GLY A 83 24.63 -11.72 -1.33
CA GLY A 83 23.58 -12.18 -0.39
C GLY A 83 23.60 -11.54 1.00
N THR A 84 24.16 -10.34 1.12
CA THR A 84 24.24 -9.57 2.38
C THR A 84 23.87 -8.10 2.22
N ILE A 85 23.92 -7.56 1.00
CA ILE A 85 23.58 -6.17 0.70
C ILE A 85 22.69 -6.18 -0.53
N GLY A 86 21.43 -5.84 -0.32
CA GLY A 86 20.44 -5.76 -1.36
C GLY A 86 20.29 -4.33 -1.83
N GLN A 87 20.25 -4.15 -3.14
CA GLN A 87 20.09 -2.85 -3.78
C GLN A 87 18.93 -2.91 -4.77
N TYR A 88 17.95 -2.03 -4.57
CA TYR A 88 16.69 -2.04 -5.29
C TYR A 88 16.50 -0.68 -5.95
N ASP A 89 17.06 -0.55 -7.15
CA ASP A 89 16.98 0.67 -7.95
C ASP A 89 15.60 0.79 -8.62
N GLU A 90 15.11 2.02 -8.78
CA GLU A 90 13.81 2.35 -9.38
C GLU A 90 12.60 1.69 -8.69
N THR A 91 12.76 1.24 -7.43
CA THR A 91 11.72 0.51 -6.69
C THR A 91 10.59 1.40 -6.16
N ILE A 92 10.87 2.68 -5.84
CA ILE A 92 9.90 3.58 -5.21
C ILE A 92 8.91 4.07 -6.27
N GLN A 93 7.64 3.74 -6.08
CA GLN A 93 6.53 4.07 -6.98
C GLN A 93 5.84 5.38 -6.59
N SER A 94 5.77 5.67 -5.28
CA SER A 94 5.26 6.94 -4.78
C SER A 94 5.90 7.31 -3.44
N LEU A 95 6.03 8.61 -3.21
CA LEU A 95 6.41 9.20 -1.93
C LEU A 95 5.64 10.52 -1.81
N SER A 96 4.98 10.72 -0.67
CA SER A 96 4.29 11.97 -0.35
C SER A 96 4.38 12.21 1.14
N PHE A 97 4.78 13.42 1.54
CA PHE A 97 4.85 13.77 2.96
C PHE A 97 4.62 15.25 3.19
N SER A 98 4.24 15.56 4.41
CA SER A 98 4.06 16.91 4.91
C SER A 98 5.00 17.18 6.07
N VAL A 99 5.55 18.39 6.11
CA VAL A 99 6.20 18.91 7.31
C VAL A 99 5.34 20.00 7.91
N THR A 100 4.84 19.75 9.12
CA THR A 100 3.95 20.66 9.86
C THR A 100 4.75 21.53 10.83
N LYS A 101 4.51 22.84 10.74
CA LYS A 101 5.08 23.83 11.66
C LYS A 101 4.43 23.72 13.04
N PRO A 102 5.21 23.74 14.12
CA PRO A 102 4.70 23.47 15.45
C PRO A 102 3.87 24.63 16.03
N ILE A 103 4.08 25.86 15.56
CA ILE A 103 3.40 27.06 16.09
C ILE A 103 2.18 27.41 15.25
N THR A 104 2.34 27.51 13.92
CA THR A 104 1.25 27.97 13.05
C THR A 104 0.36 26.82 12.56
N GLY A 105 0.84 25.58 12.60
CA GLY A 105 0.11 24.42 12.07
C GLY A 105 0.14 24.30 10.54
N ASP A 106 0.72 25.28 9.83
CA ASP A 106 0.85 25.20 8.37
C ASP A 106 1.79 24.07 7.99
N ALA A 107 1.53 23.47 6.83
CA ALA A 107 2.30 22.36 6.32
C ALA A 107 2.93 22.67 4.95
N TYR A 108 4.20 22.27 4.79
CA TYR A 108 4.82 22.12 3.48
C TYR A 108 4.60 20.69 2.99
N GLN A 109 4.12 20.52 1.77
CA GLN A 109 3.90 19.24 1.12
C GLN A 109 4.98 18.97 0.09
N PHE A 110 5.44 17.72 0.06
CA PHE A 110 6.50 17.25 -0.80
C PHE A 110 6.08 15.95 -1.47
N GLY A 111 6.61 15.69 -2.66
CA GLY A 111 6.32 14.47 -3.41
C GLY A 111 7.52 13.94 -4.18
N LEU A 112 7.45 12.66 -4.55
CA LEU A 112 8.45 11.97 -5.35
C LEU A 112 8.73 12.71 -6.66
N ASP A 113 10.00 12.99 -6.94
CA ASP A 113 10.45 13.57 -8.20
C ASP A 113 11.32 12.58 -8.99
N LEU A 114 10.74 11.98 -10.02
CA LEU A 114 11.43 11.08 -10.96
C LEU A 114 11.94 11.81 -12.21
N SER A 115 11.67 13.10 -12.34
CA SER A 115 11.98 13.84 -13.57
C SER A 115 13.44 14.28 -13.67
N GLY A 116 14.19 14.23 -12.56
CA GLY A 116 15.55 14.79 -12.49
C GLY A 116 15.58 16.33 -12.62
N SER A 117 14.43 16.99 -12.45
CA SER A 117 14.28 18.45 -12.69
C SER A 117 15.08 19.31 -11.72
N SER A 118 15.57 18.74 -10.62
CA SER A 118 16.46 19.41 -9.67
C SER A 118 17.88 19.64 -10.19
N GLY A 119 18.18 19.26 -11.45
CA GLY A 119 19.53 19.33 -12.01
C GLY A 119 20.48 18.29 -11.44
N ARG A 120 19.95 17.33 -10.67
CA ARG A 120 20.66 16.19 -10.09
C ARG A 120 20.12 14.88 -10.64
N PRO A 121 20.94 13.83 -10.73
CA PRO A 121 20.44 12.49 -11.03
C PRO A 121 19.30 12.14 -10.07
N ALA A 122 18.17 11.70 -10.63
CA ALA A 122 17.01 11.31 -9.83
C ALA A 122 17.41 10.13 -8.93
N GLN A 123 17.18 10.29 -7.64
CA GLN A 123 17.35 9.25 -6.65
C GLN A 123 16.04 8.47 -6.54
N ASN A 124 16.12 7.16 -6.71
CA ASN A 124 15.02 6.25 -6.48
C ASN A 124 15.61 4.89 -6.16
N SER A 125 15.89 4.63 -4.88
CA SER A 125 16.38 3.33 -4.46
C SER A 125 16.08 3.02 -3.01
N ILE A 126 16.04 1.72 -2.71
CA ILE A 126 16.11 1.18 -1.36
C ILE A 126 17.33 0.27 -1.28
N ALA A 127 18.09 0.38 -0.20
CA ALA A 127 19.19 -0.53 0.10
C ALA A 127 19.01 -1.15 1.48
N VAL A 128 19.24 -2.46 1.57
CA VAL A 128 19.16 -3.23 2.82
C VAL A 128 20.50 -3.91 3.04
N ASN A 129 21.19 -3.52 4.11
CA ASN A 129 22.42 -4.16 4.53
C ASN A 129 22.11 -5.11 5.69
N ALA A 130 22.11 -6.40 5.39
CA ALA A 130 21.93 -7.50 6.33
C ALA A 130 23.24 -8.19 6.71
N ASP A 131 24.39 -7.63 6.33
CA ASP A 131 25.70 -8.17 6.69
C ASP A 131 25.88 -8.13 8.21
N SER A 132 25.84 -9.32 8.83
CA SER A 132 26.05 -9.48 10.28
C SER A 132 27.48 -9.21 10.72
N THR A 133 28.42 -9.15 9.78
CA THR A 133 29.84 -8.88 10.02
C THR A 133 30.21 -7.41 9.76
N ALA A 134 29.36 -6.67 9.05
CA ALA A 134 29.52 -5.24 8.88
C ALA A 134 29.38 -4.52 10.22
N VAL A 135 30.07 -3.38 10.33
CA VAL A 135 30.00 -2.52 11.53
C VAL A 135 28.55 -2.08 11.78
N ASN A 136 27.77 -1.91 10.70
CA ASN A 136 26.40 -1.48 10.77
C ASN A 136 25.51 -2.25 9.78
N GLN A 137 24.40 -2.78 10.28
CA GLN A 137 23.25 -3.13 9.42
C GLN A 137 22.40 -1.89 9.19
N SER A 138 21.78 -1.80 8.01
CA SER A 138 21.02 -0.61 7.65
C SER A 138 19.86 -0.87 6.69
N TYR A 139 18.85 -0.02 6.79
CA TYR A 139 17.83 0.18 5.77
C TYR A 139 17.89 1.63 5.31
N VAL A 140 18.12 1.84 4.02
CA VAL A 140 18.25 3.18 3.43
C VAL A 140 17.24 3.32 2.31
N LEU A 141 16.29 4.24 2.47
CA LEU A 141 15.49 4.75 1.37
C LEU A 141 16.10 6.06 0.88
N SER A 142 16.27 6.20 -0.43
CA SER A 142 16.80 7.39 -1.09
C SER A 142 15.87 7.82 -2.21
N ALA A 143 15.28 9.00 -2.09
CA ALA A 143 14.30 9.51 -3.05
C ALA A 143 14.56 10.97 -3.38
N SER A 144 14.56 11.29 -4.68
CA SER A 144 14.44 12.67 -5.13
C SER A 144 13.02 13.16 -4.87
N VAL A 145 12.92 14.40 -4.41
CA VAL A 145 11.64 15.01 -4.04
C VAL A 145 11.54 16.40 -4.62
N ARG A 146 10.32 16.92 -4.67
CA ARG A 146 10.02 18.30 -5.02
C ARG A 146 9.00 18.90 -4.07
N ASN A 147 8.94 20.22 -4.03
CA ASN A 147 7.88 20.96 -3.35
C ASN A 147 6.56 20.77 -4.13
N LEU A 148 5.45 20.58 -3.41
CA LEU A 148 4.11 20.53 -3.99
C LEU A 148 3.32 21.78 -3.61
N VAL A 149 3.15 22.01 -2.30
CA VAL A 149 2.37 23.13 -1.77
C VAL A 149 2.91 23.55 -0.40
N PRO A 150 3.22 24.83 -0.18
CA PRO A 150 3.53 25.85 -1.19
C PRO A 150 4.81 25.48 -1.99
N ASN A 151 5.23 26.30 -2.97
CA ASN A 151 6.41 26.10 -3.83
C ASN A 151 7.77 26.04 -3.09
N GLY A 152 7.75 25.91 -1.76
CA GLY A 152 8.90 25.77 -0.90
C GLY A 152 8.84 26.73 0.26
N PRO A 153 9.66 26.49 1.28
CA PRO A 153 9.91 27.52 2.26
C PRO A 153 10.76 28.63 1.67
N ILE A 154 10.46 29.87 2.05
CA ILE A 154 11.25 31.06 1.72
C ILE A 154 11.96 31.48 3.01
N LEU A 155 13.29 31.51 2.99
CA LEU A 155 14.11 32.04 4.08
C LEU A 155 14.82 33.29 3.57
N ASP A 156 14.70 34.42 4.27
CA ASP A 156 15.44 35.64 3.96
C ASP A 156 15.33 36.08 2.48
N GLY A 157 14.18 35.81 1.86
CA GLY A 157 13.91 36.12 0.45
C GLY A 157 14.45 35.10 -0.56
N ILE A 158 15.05 34.00 -0.10
CA ILE A 158 15.59 32.92 -0.91
C ILE A 158 14.64 31.71 -0.89
N GLU A 159 14.23 31.28 -2.08
CA GLU A 159 13.43 30.08 -2.27
C GLU A 159 14.28 28.82 -2.08
N HIS A 160 13.80 27.91 -1.24
CA HIS A 160 14.44 26.64 -1.00
C HIS A 160 13.66 25.51 -1.67
N ASN A 161 14.34 24.75 -2.52
CA ASN A 161 13.75 23.63 -3.24
C ASN A 161 14.14 22.33 -2.57
N ALA A 162 13.16 21.56 -2.08
CA ALA A 162 13.46 20.20 -1.64
C ALA A 162 13.98 19.40 -2.83
N VAL A 163 15.05 18.64 -2.63
CA VAL A 163 15.71 17.87 -3.70
C VAL A 163 15.90 16.40 -3.36
N ALA A 164 16.04 16.07 -2.08
CA ALA A 164 16.22 14.69 -1.64
C ALA A 164 15.61 14.43 -0.26
N PHE A 165 15.05 13.23 -0.10
CA PHE A 165 14.56 12.70 1.16
C PHE A 165 15.17 11.31 1.40
N PHE A 166 15.59 11.09 2.63
CA PHE A 166 16.20 9.84 3.06
C PHE A 166 15.51 9.31 4.30
N ILE A 167 15.31 8.00 4.37
CA ILE A 167 15.15 7.28 5.64
C ILE A 167 16.40 6.44 5.82
N ASN A 168 17.11 6.61 6.93
CA ASN A 168 18.38 5.96 7.23
C ASN A 168 18.30 5.25 8.59
N LEU A 169 17.83 4.01 8.59
CA LEU A 169 17.75 3.19 9.78
C LEU A 169 19.08 2.47 9.99
N LEU A 170 19.93 3.05 10.84
CA LEU A 170 21.25 2.51 11.13
C LEU A 170 21.26 1.77 12.47
N LYS A 171 21.71 0.52 12.49
CA LYS A 171 22.02 -0.20 13.73
C LYS A 171 23.52 -0.42 13.86
N PRO A 172 24.21 0.36 14.71
CA PRO A 172 25.57 0.08 15.09
C PRO A 172 25.60 -1.19 15.93
N ASN A 173 26.40 -2.18 15.51
CA ASN A 173 26.64 -3.41 16.24
C ASN A 173 25.37 -4.23 16.54
N GLY A 174 25.02 -5.14 15.63
CA GLY A 174 24.02 -6.20 15.88
C GLY A 174 23.22 -6.57 14.64
N SER A 175 22.46 -7.67 14.75
CA SER A 175 21.54 -8.12 13.71
C SER A 175 20.14 -7.55 13.92
N VAL A 176 19.53 -7.05 12.85
CA VAL A 176 18.13 -6.61 12.69
C VAL A 176 17.51 -7.21 11.45
N PHE A 177 18.31 -7.40 10.41
CA PHE A 177 17.91 -8.06 9.17
C PHE A 177 18.53 -9.45 9.14
N SER A 178 17.68 -10.44 8.86
CA SER A 178 18.06 -11.82 8.58
C SER A 178 18.39 -12.05 7.10
N THR A 179 17.92 -11.16 6.23
CA THR A 179 18.08 -11.19 4.78
C THR A 179 18.23 -9.76 4.26
N ASP A 180 18.85 -9.63 3.10
CA ASP A 180 18.98 -8.38 2.34
C ASP A 180 17.79 -8.07 1.43
N ALA A 181 16.81 -8.97 1.37
CA ALA A 181 15.54 -8.77 0.66
C ALA A 181 14.81 -7.49 1.09
N LEU A 182 14.06 -6.90 0.15
CA LEU A 182 13.11 -5.81 0.46
C LEU A 182 12.13 -6.25 1.55
N PRO A 183 12.01 -5.49 2.65
CA PRO A 183 11.12 -5.87 3.74
C PRO A 183 9.66 -5.59 3.35
N GLU A 184 8.80 -6.61 3.39
CA GLU A 184 7.34 -6.43 3.17
C GLU A 184 6.62 -5.86 4.41
N THR A 185 7.25 -5.99 5.57
CA THR A 185 6.80 -5.39 6.82
C THR A 185 7.82 -4.37 7.29
N PRO A 186 7.40 -3.18 7.75
CA PRO A 186 8.35 -2.16 8.13
C PRO A 186 9.23 -2.60 9.31
N PRO A 187 10.55 -2.32 9.26
CA PRO A 187 11.44 -2.62 10.38
C PRO A 187 10.99 -1.88 11.65
N ALA A 188 11.03 -2.56 12.80
CA ALA A 188 10.79 -1.90 14.08
C ALA A 188 11.85 -0.80 14.32
N LEU A 189 11.45 0.35 14.87
CA LEU A 189 12.36 1.49 15.04
C LEU A 189 13.31 1.38 16.25
N SER A 190 12.92 0.65 17.30
CA SER A 190 13.66 0.56 18.56
C SER A 190 15.11 0.05 18.47
N PRO A 191 15.50 -0.88 17.58
CA PRO A 191 16.88 -1.32 17.47
C PRO A 191 17.78 -0.36 16.67
N PHE A 192 17.24 0.66 16.02
CA PHE A 192 18.01 1.60 15.21
C PHE A 192 18.41 2.84 16.02
N SER A 193 19.62 3.33 15.77
CA SER A 193 20.17 4.50 16.45
C SER A 193 19.40 5.75 16.06
N LEU A 194 18.93 6.46 17.09
CA LEU A 194 18.49 7.84 16.95
C LEU A 194 19.67 8.74 16.56
N TYR A 195 19.34 9.91 16.01
CA TYR A 195 20.33 10.96 15.77
C TYR A 195 21.20 11.18 17.00
N ASN A 196 22.49 11.01 16.82
CA ASN A 196 23.53 11.40 17.75
C ASN A 196 24.80 11.67 16.95
N ASN A 197 25.53 12.73 17.28
CA ASN A 197 26.67 13.20 16.47
C ASN A 197 27.88 12.24 16.39
N LEU A 198 27.80 11.07 17.04
CA LEU A 198 28.87 10.07 17.10
C LEU A 198 28.58 8.86 16.21
N ALA A 199 27.48 8.16 16.47
CA ALA A 199 27.11 6.90 15.81
C ALA A 199 26.09 7.08 14.68
N ASN A 200 25.22 8.10 14.73
CA ASN A 200 24.26 8.39 13.67
C ASN A 200 24.09 9.90 13.45
N ARG A 201 24.98 10.48 12.64
CA ARG A 201 24.96 11.90 12.28
C ARG A 201 23.84 12.27 11.32
N ASP A 202 23.28 11.29 10.63
CA ASP A 202 22.25 11.49 9.61
C ASP A 202 20.83 11.37 10.19
N GLY A 203 20.70 10.93 11.44
CA GLY A 203 19.41 10.61 12.07
C GLY A 203 18.72 9.43 11.39
N GLN A 204 17.44 9.25 11.70
CA GLN A 204 16.63 8.20 11.04
C GLN A 204 15.98 8.69 9.76
N PHE A 205 15.89 10.00 9.57
CA PHE A 205 15.52 10.58 8.28
C PHE A 205 16.22 11.92 8.06
N ARG A 206 16.35 12.28 6.78
CA ARG A 206 16.91 13.56 6.34
C ARG A 206 16.11 14.14 5.19
N LEU A 207 15.95 15.45 5.20
CA LEU A 207 15.41 16.25 4.10
C LEU A 207 16.48 17.25 3.65
N VAL A 208 16.73 17.30 2.35
CA VAL A 208 17.74 18.17 1.74
C VAL A 208 17.05 19.20 0.85
N PHE A 209 17.46 20.46 1.01
CA PHE A 209 17.03 21.59 0.22
C PHE A 209 18.21 22.14 -0.58
N ALA A 210 18.01 22.40 -1.87
CA ALA A 210 18.92 23.19 -2.67
C ALA A 210 18.54 24.67 -2.61
N SER A 211 19.55 25.53 -2.54
CA SER A 211 19.44 26.98 -2.53
C SER A 211 20.65 27.59 -3.25
N SER A 212 20.59 28.88 -3.56
CA SER A 212 21.69 29.63 -4.20
C SER A 212 22.94 29.75 -3.34
N ASP A 213 22.82 29.59 -2.03
CA ASP A 213 23.90 29.67 -1.05
C ASP A 213 24.47 28.29 -0.65
N GLY A 214 23.88 27.20 -1.14
CA GLY A 214 24.31 25.84 -0.87
C GLY A 214 23.16 24.88 -0.59
N ASP A 215 23.51 23.63 -0.30
CA ASP A 215 22.55 22.64 0.16
C ASP A 215 22.36 22.73 1.67
N HIS A 216 21.10 22.73 2.09
CA HIS A 216 20.71 22.75 3.49
C HIS A 216 20.09 21.42 3.88
N THR A 217 20.52 20.88 5.02
CA THR A 217 20.07 19.58 5.51
C THR A 217 19.35 19.72 6.83
N ILE A 218 18.20 19.06 6.94
CA ILE A 218 17.45 18.92 8.20
C ILE A 218 17.32 17.45 8.52
N ILE A 219 17.56 17.12 9.78
CA ILE A 219 17.68 15.76 10.28
C ILE A 219 16.63 15.52 11.36
N GLY A 220 16.08 14.30 11.38
CA GLY A 220 15.08 13.93 12.36
C GLY A 220 15.13 12.46 12.76
N ASN A 221 14.29 12.14 13.74
CA ASN A 221 14.04 10.80 14.21
C ASN A 221 12.60 10.39 13.89
N LEU A 222 12.43 9.15 13.43
CA LEU A 222 11.11 8.59 13.23
C LEU A 222 10.49 8.24 14.59
N THR A 223 9.20 8.51 14.72
CA THR A 223 8.39 8.10 15.87
C THR A 223 7.47 6.93 15.53
N SER A 224 7.19 6.72 14.24
CA SER A 224 6.40 5.60 13.73
C SER A 224 6.84 5.23 12.32
N LEU A 225 6.82 3.93 12.04
CA LEU A 225 6.93 3.35 10.70
C LEU A 225 6.03 2.11 10.67
N THR A 226 4.96 2.16 9.90
CA THR A 226 3.89 1.14 9.90
C THR A 226 3.48 0.78 8.50
N VAL A 227 2.96 -0.44 8.31
CA VAL A 227 2.37 -0.81 7.03
C VAL A 227 1.08 -0.01 6.83
N SER A 228 0.94 0.60 5.66
CA SER A 228 -0.32 1.25 5.31
C SER A 228 -1.34 0.17 5.01
N ALA A 229 -2.53 0.28 5.61
CA ALA A 229 -3.58 -0.70 5.38
C ALA A 229 -3.99 -0.66 3.90
N VAL A 230 -3.56 -1.66 3.13
CA VAL A 230 -3.96 -1.80 1.73
C VAL A 230 -5.48 -2.01 1.69
N PRO A 231 -6.25 -1.19 0.93
CA PRO A 231 -7.67 -1.46 0.73
C PRO A 231 -7.85 -2.88 0.20
N VAL A 232 -8.64 -3.69 0.91
CA VAL A 232 -8.84 -5.10 0.60
C VAL A 232 -9.14 -5.25 -0.90
N PRO A 233 -8.38 -6.09 -1.65
CA PRO A 233 -8.51 -6.17 -3.10
C PRO A 233 -9.95 -6.41 -3.53
N ALA A 234 -10.37 -5.79 -4.63
CA ALA A 234 -11.71 -6.00 -5.21
C ALA A 234 -12.01 -7.49 -5.43
N ALA A 235 -10.99 -8.32 -5.66
CA ALA A 235 -11.10 -9.76 -5.75
C ALA A 235 -11.68 -10.42 -4.49
N VAL A 236 -11.42 -9.91 -3.28
CA VAL A 236 -12.01 -10.44 -2.04
C VAL A 236 -13.51 -10.13 -1.98
N TYR A 237 -13.90 -8.92 -2.42
CA TYR A 237 -15.31 -8.57 -2.55
C TYR A 237 -16.00 -9.39 -3.65
N LEU A 238 -15.36 -9.61 -4.80
CA LEU A 238 -15.90 -10.44 -5.88
C LEU A 238 -15.98 -11.92 -5.49
N PHE A 239 -14.99 -12.42 -4.78
CA PHE A 239 -15.01 -13.78 -4.24
C PHE A 239 -16.09 -13.95 -3.18
N GLY A 240 -16.20 -13.00 -2.25
CA GLY A 240 -17.23 -13.01 -1.21
C GLY A 240 -18.64 -12.92 -1.78
N THR A 241 -18.87 -12.02 -2.73
CA THR A 241 -20.17 -11.87 -3.41
C THR A 241 -20.48 -13.06 -4.33
N GLY A 242 -19.48 -13.60 -5.01
CA GLY A 242 -19.60 -14.81 -5.83
C GLY A 242 -19.98 -16.04 -5.01
N LEU A 243 -19.38 -16.24 -3.83
CA LEU A 243 -19.70 -17.35 -2.93
C LEU A 243 -21.15 -17.26 -2.40
N ILE A 244 -21.58 -16.06 -2.00
CA ILE A 244 -22.97 -15.82 -1.57
C ILE A 244 -23.94 -16.11 -2.73
N GLY A 245 -23.62 -15.65 -3.94
CA GLY A 245 -24.41 -15.93 -5.13
C GLY A 245 -24.53 -17.43 -5.42
N LEU A 246 -23.43 -18.18 -5.29
CA LEU A 246 -23.41 -19.63 -5.51
C LEU A 246 -24.22 -20.37 -4.44
N ALA A 247 -24.09 -19.99 -3.18
CA ALA A 247 -24.85 -20.58 -2.07
C ALA A 247 -26.37 -20.35 -2.21
N ALA A 248 -26.76 -19.14 -2.65
CA ALA A 248 -28.16 -18.82 -2.94
C ALA A 248 -28.71 -19.68 -4.10
N MET A 249 -27.90 -19.89 -5.14
CA MET A 249 -28.29 -20.72 -6.28
C MET A 249 -28.40 -22.21 -5.91
N ALA A 250 -27.50 -22.71 -5.05
CA ALA A 250 -27.53 -24.09 -4.56
C ALA A 250 -28.79 -24.39 -3.73
N ARG A 251 -29.22 -23.48 -2.83
CA ARG A 251 -30.47 -23.63 -2.07
C ARG A 251 -31.71 -23.71 -2.96
N ARG A 252 -31.74 -22.94 -4.05
CA ARG A 252 -32.88 -22.90 -4.96
C ARG A 252 -33.10 -24.22 -5.69
N ARG A 253 -32.03 -24.99 -5.97
CA ARG A 253 -32.14 -26.30 -6.63
C ARG A 253 -32.67 -27.42 -5.71
N MET A 254 -32.52 -27.29 -4.40
CA MET A 254 -33.01 -28.31 -3.45
C MET A 254 -34.50 -28.17 -3.11
N SER A 255 -35.14 -27.05 -3.47
CA SER A 255 -36.57 -26.82 -3.19
C SER A 255 -37.51 -27.43 -4.25
N THR A 256 -36.97 -28.06 -5.31
CA THR A 256 -37.74 -28.68 -6.41
C THR A 256 -37.71 -30.20 -6.37
N VAL A 257 -37.84 -30.79 -5.18
CA VAL A 257 -38.19 -32.22 -5.04
C VAL A 257 -39.51 -32.26 -4.28
N SER A 258 -40.63 -32.28 -5.03
CA SER A 258 -41.94 -32.56 -4.44
C SER A 258 -41.96 -34.02 -3.97
N PRO A 259 -42.39 -34.31 -2.73
CA PRO A 259 -42.61 -35.69 -2.31
C PRO A 259 -43.74 -36.29 -3.15
N VAL A 260 -43.42 -37.37 -3.87
CA VAL A 260 -44.40 -38.22 -4.53
C VAL A 260 -45.37 -38.72 -3.46
N SER A 261 -46.62 -38.28 -3.56
CA SER A 261 -47.72 -38.73 -2.69
C SER A 261 -48.04 -40.18 -3.04
N ALA A 262 -47.73 -41.11 -2.13
CA ALA A 262 -48.08 -42.51 -2.24
C ALA A 262 -49.60 -42.68 -2.08
N GLN A 263 -50.31 -43.03 -3.16
CA GLN A 263 -51.70 -43.50 -3.10
C GLN A 263 -51.74 -44.91 -2.51
N ILE A 264 -52.46 -45.05 -1.40
CA ILE A 264 -52.76 -46.31 -0.71
C ILE A 264 -53.97 -46.97 -1.40
N PRO A 265 -53.90 -48.25 -1.82
CA PRO A 265 -55.09 -48.96 -2.28
C PRO A 265 -55.90 -49.45 -1.06
N LEU A 266 -57.14 -48.95 -0.93
CA LEU A 266 -58.09 -49.46 0.06
C LEU A 266 -58.55 -50.86 -0.34
N SER A 267 -58.26 -51.83 0.52
CA SER A 267 -58.74 -53.20 0.45
C SER A 267 -60.19 -53.32 0.91
N ASP A 268 -60.95 -54.01 0.08
CA ASP A 268 -62.21 -54.69 0.28
C ASP A 268 -62.41 -55.30 1.70
N ALA A 269 -63.57 -55.02 2.31
CA ALA A 269 -64.10 -55.79 3.43
C ALA A 269 -65.62 -55.60 3.60
N GLY A 270 -66.39 -56.48 2.97
CA GLY A 270 -67.42 -57.26 3.66
C GLY A 270 -68.76 -56.59 3.97
N GLN A 271 -69.68 -56.60 2.99
CA GLN A 271 -71.11 -56.54 3.27
C GLN A 271 -71.64 -57.93 3.70
N ARG A 272 -72.08 -58.02 4.96
CA ARG A 272 -72.95 -59.10 5.46
C ARG A 272 -74.40 -58.61 5.48
N THR A 273 -75.28 -59.36 4.80
CA THR A 273 -76.74 -59.41 4.99
C THR A 273 -77.10 -60.14 6.32
N PRO A 274 -78.37 -60.38 6.73
CA PRO A 274 -79.70 -60.00 6.21
C PRO A 274 -80.70 -59.51 7.31
N TRP A 275 -82.01 -59.45 6.97
CA TRP A 275 -83.27 -59.55 7.78
C TRP A 275 -84.25 -58.40 7.44
N VAL A 276 -85.23 -58.58 6.54
CA VAL A 276 -86.61 -59.13 6.70
C VAL A 276 -87.48 -58.33 7.68
N THR A 277 -88.54 -57.65 7.22
CA THR A 277 -89.96 -58.06 7.41
C THR A 277 -90.96 -57.07 6.78
N ARG A 278 -91.98 -57.67 6.14
CA ARG A 278 -93.36 -57.24 5.82
C ARG A 278 -93.61 -55.98 5.00
#